data_AF-A0A7Y2NW16-F1
#
_entry.id   AF-A0A7Y2NW16-F1
#
_cell.length_a   1.000
_cell.length_b   1.000
_cell.length_c   1.000
_cell.angle_alpha   90.00
_cell.angle_beta   90.00
_cell.angle_gamma   90.00
#
_symmetry.space_group_name_H-M   'P 1'
#
loop_
_entity.id
_entity.type
_entity.pdbx_description
1 polymer ?
#
loop_
_entity_poly.entity_id
_entity_poly.type
_entity_poly.pdbx_seq_one_letter_code
_entity_poly.pdbx_strand_id
1 'polypeptide(L)'
;MNLVSTIRALGPIDAKNVARDPLLRWVLVFGLLIGLALRLGVPPLPEYLEATYQFDLTAYYVLIMSTCLLFVPALVGTVVGFLLLDQRDDRTLDALQVTPLTVTGYLWYRIATPMLLSVALTPVVLLIANLVSLDAPLLVLMSLVAAPFAALMALAIASLAQNKVQGFALSKASGLVTMPPIVAYFVAGKWQFAFGLVPTYWPVKAYWSAAAGGSEFWIYLAIATVYQGVLLVVLARHFRRVVSR
;
A
#
# COMPACT_ATOMS: atom_id res chain seq x y z
N MET A 1 16.63 -22.01 -9.60
CA MET A 1 15.17 -22.02 -9.89
C MET A 1 14.75 -20.73 -10.59
N ASN A 2 13.91 -20.83 -11.62
CA ASN A 2 13.30 -19.67 -12.29
C ASN A 2 12.13 -19.10 -11.46
N LEU A 3 11.72 -17.85 -11.72
CA LEU A 3 10.65 -17.17 -10.97
C LEU A 3 9.36 -18.00 -10.91
N VAL A 4 8.96 -18.62 -12.02
CA VAL A 4 7.76 -19.47 -12.13
C VAL A 4 7.81 -20.67 -11.17
N SER A 5 8.97 -21.31 -11.04
CA SER A 5 9.13 -22.43 -10.10
C SER A 5 9.07 -21.98 -8.64
N THR A 6 9.53 -20.75 -8.36
CA THR A 6 9.45 -20.16 -7.01
C THR A 6 8.00 -19.87 -6.63
N ILE A 7 7.22 -19.28 -7.55
CA ILE A 7 5.79 -19.01 -7.34
C ILE A 7 5.02 -20.31 -7.12
N ARG A 8 5.29 -21.36 -7.90
CA ARG A 8 4.63 -22.67 -7.73
C ARG A 8 4.97 -23.34 -6.40
N ALA A 9 6.18 -23.16 -5.89
CA ALA A 9 6.61 -23.75 -4.62
C ALA A 9 6.08 -22.98 -3.40
N LEU A 10 6.25 -21.65 -3.38
CA LEU A 10 5.92 -20.81 -2.22
C LEU A 10 4.45 -20.37 -2.19
N GLY A 11 3.83 -20.17 -3.35
CA GLY A 11 2.47 -19.66 -3.49
C GLY A 11 1.43 -20.47 -2.71
N PRO A 12 1.35 -21.81 -2.88
CA PRO A 12 0.40 -22.62 -2.14
C PRO A 12 0.63 -22.61 -0.62
N ILE A 13 1.89 -22.53 -0.19
CA ILE A 13 2.28 -22.50 1.23
C ILE A 13 1.81 -21.19 1.84
N ASP A 14 2.15 -20.06 1.21
CA ASP A 14 1.73 -18.75 1.69
C ASP A 14 0.21 -18.58 1.62
N ALA A 15 -0.46 -19.06 0.56
CA ALA A 15 -1.91 -19.02 0.47
C ALA A 15 -2.58 -19.82 1.61
N LYS A 16 -2.00 -20.98 1.97
CA LYS A 16 -2.47 -21.78 3.10
C LYS A 16 -2.18 -21.11 4.44
N ASN A 17 -1.03 -20.43 4.57
CA ASN A 17 -0.69 -19.65 5.76
C ASN A 17 -1.64 -18.46 5.93
N VAL A 18 -1.91 -17.72 4.84
CA VAL A 18 -2.88 -16.62 4.78
C VAL A 18 -4.29 -17.10 5.13
N ALA A 19 -4.73 -18.24 4.59
CA ALA A 19 -6.05 -18.78 4.87
C ALA A 19 -6.22 -19.28 6.32
N ARG A 20 -5.13 -19.77 6.94
CA ARG A 20 -5.16 -20.28 8.32
C ARG A 20 -5.01 -19.18 9.34
N ASP A 21 -4.24 -18.14 9.02
CA ASP A 21 -4.04 -17.00 9.90
C ASP A 21 -5.33 -16.15 9.99
N PRO A 22 -5.95 -16.05 11.17
CA PRO A 22 -7.13 -15.22 11.36
C PRO A 22 -6.86 -13.74 11.07
N LEU A 23 -5.68 -13.22 11.40
CA LEU A 23 -5.33 -11.81 11.20
C LEU A 23 -5.30 -11.44 9.70
N LEU A 24 -4.74 -12.32 8.87
CA LEU A 24 -4.63 -12.12 7.43
C LEU A 24 -5.97 -12.16 6.70
N ARG A 25 -6.87 -13.05 7.14
CA ARG A 25 -8.25 -13.08 6.62
C ARG A 25 -9.02 -11.80 6.99
N TRP A 26 -8.87 -11.35 8.24
CA TRP A 26 -9.51 -10.13 8.70
C TRP A 26 -9.06 -8.90 7.93
N VAL A 27 -7.80 -8.85 7.51
CA VAL A 27 -7.25 -7.75 6.68
C VAL A 27 -7.94 -7.62 5.32
N LEU A 28 -8.19 -8.74 4.62
CA LEU A 28 -8.91 -8.71 3.34
C LEU A 28 -10.34 -8.20 3.53
N VAL A 29 -11.03 -8.70 4.56
CA VAL A 29 -12.38 -8.29 4.91
C VAL A 29 -12.41 -6.83 5.32
N PHE A 30 -11.45 -6.40 6.13
CA PHE A 30 -11.38 -5.04 6.67
C PHE A 30 -11.17 -3.98 5.58
N GLY A 31 -10.36 -4.26 4.57
CA GLY A 31 -10.23 -3.38 3.41
C GLY A 31 -11.57 -3.16 2.70
N LEU A 32 -12.33 -4.24 2.47
CA LEU A 32 -13.67 -4.17 1.86
C LEU A 32 -14.69 -3.47 2.76
N LEU A 33 -14.64 -3.74 4.07
CA LEU A 33 -15.49 -3.08 5.07
C LEU A 33 -15.25 -1.58 5.11
N ILE A 34 -14.02 -1.12 4.95
CA ILE A 34 -13.72 0.32 4.86
C ILE A 34 -14.34 0.94 3.62
N GLY A 35 -14.22 0.30 2.46
CA GLY A 35 -14.88 0.77 1.25
C GLY A 35 -16.40 0.89 1.45
N LEU A 36 -17.01 -0.12 2.08
CA LEU A 36 -18.44 -0.12 2.37
C LEU A 36 -18.83 0.95 3.41
N ALA A 37 -18.02 1.11 4.46
CA ALA A 37 -18.23 2.12 5.48
C ALA A 37 -18.14 3.53 4.90
N LEU A 38 -17.23 3.78 3.94
CA LEU A 38 -17.17 5.05 3.23
C LEU A 38 -18.42 5.26 2.37
N ARG A 39 -18.86 4.25 1.61
CA ARG A 39 -20.06 4.36 0.75
C ARG A 39 -21.36 4.56 1.52
N LEU A 40 -21.51 3.93 2.67
CA LEU A 40 -22.75 4.02 3.45
C LEU A 40 -22.70 5.19 4.44
N GLY A 41 -21.53 5.47 5.01
CA GLY A 41 -21.35 6.42 6.09
C GLY A 41 -21.10 7.85 5.62
N VAL A 42 -20.43 8.07 4.48
CA VAL A 42 -20.09 9.43 4.03
C VAL A 42 -21.26 10.14 3.34
N PRO A 43 -21.98 9.54 2.36
CA PRO A 43 -23.04 10.25 1.62
C PRO A 43 -24.20 10.88 2.43
N PRO A 44 -24.62 10.38 3.61
CA PRO A 44 -25.66 11.06 4.40
C PRO A 44 -25.15 12.28 5.19
N LEU A 45 -23.82 12.48 5.29
CA LEU A 45 -23.23 13.54 6.12
C LEU A 45 -23.25 14.95 5.50
N PRO A 46 -23.07 15.17 4.18
CA PRO A 46 -23.03 16.51 3.61
C PRO A 46 -24.26 17.34 3.94
N GLU A 47 -25.47 16.81 3.73
CA GLU A 47 -26.72 17.54 3.99
C GLU A 47 -26.83 17.96 5.46
N TYR A 48 -26.46 17.06 6.38
CA TYR A 48 -26.48 17.32 7.81
C TYR A 48 -25.44 18.37 8.24
N LEU A 49 -24.20 18.25 7.73
CA LEU A 49 -23.09 19.13 8.08
C LEU A 49 -23.25 20.53 7.48
N GLU A 50 -23.79 20.63 6.28
CA GLU A 50 -24.09 21.90 5.64
C GLU A 50 -25.20 22.63 6.39
N ALA A 51 -26.29 21.94 6.73
CA ALA A 51 -27.41 22.53 7.46
C ALA A 51 -27.05 22.98 8.88
N THR A 52 -26.16 22.25 9.57
CA THR A 52 -25.85 22.49 10.99
C THR A 52 -24.62 23.40 11.18
N TYR A 53 -23.60 23.23 10.34
CA TYR A 53 -22.28 23.83 10.55
C TYR A 53 -21.78 24.64 9.34
N GLN A 54 -22.56 24.75 8.25
CA GLN A 54 -22.15 25.39 7.00
C GLN A 54 -20.85 24.77 6.43
N PHE A 55 -20.66 23.48 6.65
CA PHE A 55 -19.45 22.76 6.25
C PHE A 55 -19.72 21.87 5.03
N ASP A 56 -19.05 22.17 3.92
CA ASP A 56 -19.12 21.36 2.70
C ASP A 56 -18.13 20.18 2.77
N LEU A 57 -18.67 18.99 3.05
CA LEU A 57 -17.88 17.76 3.07
C LEU A 57 -17.53 17.27 1.65
N THR A 58 -18.31 17.62 0.63
CA THR A 58 -18.13 17.12 -0.74
C THR A 58 -16.82 17.60 -1.37
N ALA A 59 -16.38 18.81 -0.99
CA ALA A 59 -15.07 19.34 -1.33
C ALA A 59 -13.91 18.41 -0.94
N TYR A 60 -14.08 17.56 0.09
CA TYR A 60 -13.04 16.67 0.60
C TYR A 60 -13.13 15.23 0.10
N TYR A 61 -14.08 14.90 -0.80
CA TYR A 61 -14.23 13.53 -1.31
C TYR A 61 -12.96 13.03 -2.02
N VAL A 62 -12.30 13.92 -2.77
CA VAL A 62 -11.01 13.60 -3.43
C VAL A 62 -9.92 13.30 -2.39
N LEU A 63 -9.88 14.03 -1.29
CA LEU A 63 -8.94 13.79 -0.19
C LEU A 63 -9.21 12.43 0.49
N ILE A 64 -10.48 12.12 0.78
CA ILE A 64 -10.88 10.85 1.40
C ILE A 64 -10.50 9.67 0.49
N MET A 65 -10.87 9.74 -0.79
CA MET A 65 -10.60 8.66 -1.75
C MET A 65 -9.10 8.46 -2.01
N SER A 66 -8.35 9.55 -2.16
CA SER A 66 -6.89 9.47 -2.33
C SER A 66 -6.15 8.98 -1.08
N THR A 67 -6.70 9.21 0.12
CA THR A 67 -6.17 8.60 1.35
C THR A 67 -6.47 7.09 1.37
N CYS A 68 -7.67 6.69 0.95
CA CYS A 68 -8.06 5.28 0.80
C CYS A 68 -7.15 4.54 -0.19
N LEU A 69 -6.72 5.19 -1.28
CA LEU A 69 -5.75 4.67 -2.25
C LEU A 69 -4.44 4.21 -1.59
N LEU A 70 -3.96 4.90 -0.55
CA LEU A 70 -2.74 4.52 0.18
C LEU A 70 -3.01 3.50 1.30
N PHE A 71 -4.21 3.55 1.87
CA PHE A 71 -4.59 2.76 3.02
C PHE A 71 -4.54 1.25 2.74
N VAL A 72 -5.14 0.82 1.62
CA VAL A 72 -5.18 -0.61 1.24
C VAL A 72 -3.77 -1.18 1.01
N PRO A 73 -2.88 -0.55 0.20
CA PRO A 73 -1.49 -0.98 0.09
C PRO A 73 -0.75 -1.03 1.43
N ALA A 74 -0.92 -0.03 2.30
CA ALA A 74 -0.27 0.01 3.61
C ALA A 74 -0.67 -1.18 4.48
N LEU A 75 -1.96 -1.53 4.45
CA LEU A 75 -2.52 -2.61 5.24
C LEU A 75 -2.05 -3.97 4.71
N VAL A 76 -2.12 -4.20 3.40
CA VAL A 76 -1.55 -5.40 2.74
C VAL A 76 -0.05 -5.54 3.03
N GLY A 77 0.70 -4.44 2.89
CA GLY A 77 2.13 -4.41 3.15
C GLY A 77 2.47 -4.71 4.61
N THR A 78 1.69 -4.19 5.56
CA THR A 78 1.85 -4.49 6.98
C THR A 78 1.71 -5.98 7.24
N VAL A 79 0.66 -6.57 6.69
CA VAL A 79 0.36 -7.99 6.82
C VAL A 79 1.48 -8.89 6.28
N VAL A 80 1.91 -8.62 5.05
CA VAL A 80 3.00 -9.39 4.43
C VAL A 80 4.32 -9.14 5.17
N GLY A 81 4.53 -7.93 5.70
CA GLY A 81 5.68 -7.59 6.52
C GLY A 81 5.76 -8.40 7.81
N PHE A 82 4.63 -8.61 8.51
CA PHE A 82 4.58 -9.46 9.69
C PHE A 82 4.77 -10.94 9.36
N LEU A 83 4.18 -11.44 8.28
CA LEU A 83 4.45 -12.81 7.81
C LEU A 83 5.94 -13.05 7.57
N LEU A 84 6.61 -12.08 6.96
CA LEU A 84 8.05 -12.12 6.71
C LEU A 84 8.87 -12.04 7.98
N LEU A 85 8.45 -11.18 8.91
CA LEU A 85 9.09 -11.02 10.21
C LEU A 85 8.99 -12.33 11.01
N ASP A 86 7.82 -12.97 11.01
CA ASP A 86 7.60 -14.27 11.65
C ASP A 86 8.49 -15.36 11.05
N GLN A 87 8.58 -15.44 9.71
CA GLN A 87 9.46 -16.39 9.04
C GLN A 87 10.94 -16.20 9.40
N ARG A 88 11.36 -14.95 9.56
CA ARG A 88 12.73 -14.61 9.97
C ARG A 88 12.98 -14.96 11.43
N ASP A 89 12.04 -14.61 12.32
CA ASP A 89 12.14 -14.89 13.76
C ASP A 89 12.17 -16.41 14.03
N ASP A 90 11.41 -17.20 13.25
CA ASP A 90 11.40 -18.67 13.33
C ASP A 90 12.62 -19.35 12.67
N ARG A 91 13.60 -18.57 12.15
CA ARG A 91 14.76 -19.06 11.36
C ARG A 91 14.40 -19.95 10.17
N THR A 92 13.16 -19.90 9.70
CA THR A 92 12.74 -20.66 8.51
C THR A 92 13.47 -20.20 7.25
N LEU A 93 14.02 -18.99 7.26
CA LEU A 93 14.88 -18.48 6.18
C LEU A 93 16.23 -19.22 6.09
N ASP A 94 16.74 -19.78 7.19
CA ASP A 94 17.97 -20.59 7.18
C ASP A 94 17.72 -21.94 6.50
N ALA A 95 16.54 -22.52 6.73
CA ALA A 95 16.11 -23.73 6.04
C ALA A 95 15.94 -23.54 4.52
N LEU A 96 15.71 -22.31 4.04
CA LEU A 96 15.70 -22.01 2.60
C LEU A 96 17.11 -22.06 1.99
N GLN A 97 18.17 -21.88 2.78
CA GLN A 97 19.56 -21.92 2.27
C GLN A 97 19.99 -23.31 1.81
N VAL A 98 19.33 -24.37 2.32
CA VAL A 98 19.57 -25.76 1.88
C VAL A 98 18.64 -26.21 0.74
N THR A 99 17.79 -25.30 0.22
CA THR A 99 16.92 -25.56 -0.92
C THR A 99 17.50 -24.98 -2.22
N PRO A 100 17.08 -25.45 -3.42
CA PRO A 100 17.53 -24.88 -4.70
C PRO A 100 16.96 -23.47 -5.02
N LEU A 101 16.32 -22.83 -4.04
CA LEU A 101 15.78 -21.48 -4.16
C LEU A 101 16.90 -20.45 -4.08
N THR A 102 16.92 -19.52 -5.04
CA THR A 102 17.86 -18.40 -5.00
C THR A 102 17.29 -17.28 -4.12
N VAL A 103 18.16 -16.59 -3.39
CA VAL A 103 17.79 -15.39 -2.60
C VAL A 103 17.09 -14.34 -3.47
N THR A 104 17.51 -14.20 -4.72
CA THR A 104 16.89 -13.30 -5.70
C THR A 104 15.47 -13.73 -6.08
N GLY A 105 15.23 -15.02 -6.31
CA GLY A 105 13.90 -15.55 -6.62
C GLY A 105 12.93 -15.39 -5.45
N TYR A 106 13.39 -15.65 -4.23
CA TYR A 106 12.64 -15.40 -3.00
C TYR A 106 12.28 -13.92 -2.84
N LEU A 107 13.25 -13.02 -3.05
CA LEU A 107 13.02 -11.57 -2.91
C LEU A 107 12.01 -11.04 -3.92
N TRP A 108 12.11 -11.45 -5.18
CA TRP A 108 11.13 -11.06 -6.20
C TRP A 108 9.73 -11.52 -5.86
N TYR A 109 9.59 -12.75 -5.38
CA TYR A 109 8.31 -13.27 -4.92
C TYR A 109 7.75 -12.43 -3.75
N ARG A 110 8.59 -12.09 -2.76
CA ARG A 110 8.18 -11.26 -1.60
C ARG A 110 7.86 -9.81 -1.93
N ILE A 111 8.38 -9.27 -3.04
CA ILE A 111 7.98 -7.96 -3.58
C ILE A 111 6.67 -8.09 -4.37
N ALA A 112 6.57 -9.10 -5.24
CA ALA A 112 5.44 -9.27 -6.13
C ALA A 112 4.13 -9.57 -5.37
N THR A 113 4.18 -10.42 -4.34
CA THR A 113 2.99 -10.82 -3.58
C THR A 113 2.20 -9.65 -2.99
N PRO A 114 2.77 -8.74 -2.17
CA PRO A 114 2.03 -7.60 -1.62
C PRO A 114 1.59 -6.62 -2.71
N MET A 115 2.38 -6.45 -3.79
CA MET A 115 1.99 -5.60 -4.91
C MET A 115 0.75 -6.15 -5.64
N LEU A 116 0.75 -7.44 -6.00
CA LEU A 116 -0.37 -8.07 -6.70
C LEU A 116 -1.65 -8.06 -5.87
N LEU A 117 -1.55 -8.36 -4.57
CA LEU A 117 -2.69 -8.27 -3.65
C LEU A 117 -3.23 -6.83 -3.55
N SER A 118 -2.33 -5.84 -3.48
CA SER A 118 -2.73 -4.43 -3.46
C SER A 118 -3.40 -4.01 -4.76
N VAL A 119 -2.87 -4.39 -5.94
CA VAL A 119 -3.51 -4.11 -7.24
C VAL A 119 -4.88 -4.78 -7.36
N ALA A 120 -5.07 -5.97 -6.78
CA ALA A 120 -6.36 -6.64 -6.82
C ALA A 120 -7.40 -5.99 -5.90
N LEU A 121 -7.01 -5.60 -4.68
CA LEU A 121 -7.95 -5.12 -3.65
C LEU A 121 -8.25 -3.63 -3.75
N THR A 122 -7.23 -2.81 -4.00
CA THR A 122 -7.37 -1.34 -3.98
C THR A 122 -8.45 -0.81 -4.94
N PRO A 123 -8.51 -1.24 -6.23
CA PRO A 123 -9.55 -0.73 -7.13
C PRO A 123 -10.93 -1.21 -6.72
N VAL A 124 -11.07 -2.43 -6.18
CA VAL A 124 -12.34 -2.95 -5.66
C VAL A 124 -12.82 -2.09 -4.50
N VAL A 125 -11.95 -1.76 -3.55
CA VAL A 125 -12.30 -0.90 -2.40
C VAL A 125 -12.71 0.50 -2.86
N LEU A 126 -11.98 1.10 -3.82
CA LEU A 126 -12.33 2.40 -4.37
C LEU A 126 -13.65 2.38 -5.15
N LEU A 127 -13.93 1.32 -5.92
CA LEU A 127 -15.20 1.11 -6.60
C LEU A 127 -16.36 0.89 -5.62
N ILE A 128 -16.11 0.22 -4.49
CA ILE A 128 -17.11 0.10 -3.44
C ILE A 128 -17.37 1.46 -2.83
N ALA A 129 -16.34 2.24 -2.46
CA ALA A 129 -16.50 3.55 -1.82
C ALA A 129 -17.20 4.58 -2.72
N ASN A 130 -16.79 4.66 -3.99
CA ASN A 130 -17.39 5.46 -5.08
C ASN A 130 -17.81 6.90 -4.71
N LEU A 131 -17.02 7.59 -3.87
CA LEU A 131 -17.31 9.00 -3.53
C LEU A 131 -16.89 9.96 -4.64
N VAL A 132 -15.93 9.56 -5.47
CA VAL A 132 -15.48 10.31 -6.65
C VAL A 132 -15.58 9.38 -7.85
N SER A 133 -16.32 9.82 -8.87
CA SER A 133 -16.47 9.08 -10.13
C SER A 133 -15.19 9.18 -10.97
N LEU A 134 -14.38 8.13 -10.95
CA LEU A 134 -13.28 7.93 -11.88
C LEU A 134 -13.56 6.69 -12.74
N ASP A 135 -13.12 6.71 -13.99
CA ASP A 135 -13.25 5.56 -14.87
C ASP A 135 -12.53 4.34 -14.28
N ALA A 136 -13.13 3.15 -14.44
CA ALA A 136 -12.56 1.91 -13.91
C ALA A 136 -11.09 1.64 -14.37
N PRO A 137 -10.70 1.88 -15.64
CA PRO A 137 -9.31 1.74 -16.05
C PRO A 137 -8.36 2.68 -15.31
N LEU A 138 -8.81 3.90 -15.01
CA LEU A 138 -8.03 4.90 -14.29
C LEU A 138 -7.86 4.49 -12.82
N LEU A 139 -8.89 3.93 -12.18
CA LEU A 139 -8.78 3.36 -10.83
C LEU A 139 -7.77 2.22 -10.76
N VAL A 140 -7.75 1.34 -11.77
CA VAL A 140 -6.75 0.27 -11.88
C VAL A 140 -5.35 0.85 -12.05
N LEU A 141 -5.18 1.87 -12.90
CA LEU A 141 -3.91 2.54 -13.10
C LEU A 141 -3.39 3.22 -11.81
N MET A 142 -4.25 3.92 -11.09
CA MET A 142 -3.91 4.53 -9.80
C MET A 142 -3.51 3.47 -8.76
N SER A 143 -4.25 2.35 -8.73
CA SER A 143 -3.93 1.22 -7.86
C SER A 143 -2.59 0.58 -8.20
N LEU A 144 -2.27 0.45 -9.49
CA LEU A 144 -0.98 -0.05 -9.96
C LEU A 144 0.19 0.84 -9.51
N VAL A 145 0.01 2.15 -9.54
CA VAL A 145 1.05 3.11 -9.10
C VAL A 145 1.15 3.21 -7.58
N ALA A 146 0.09 2.93 -6.83
CA ALA A 146 0.13 2.85 -5.36
C ALA A 146 0.67 1.50 -4.84
N ALA A 147 0.58 0.43 -5.62
CA ALA A 147 0.98 -0.92 -5.22
C ALA A 147 2.42 -1.09 -4.71
N PRO A 148 3.45 -0.41 -5.25
CA PRO A 148 4.81 -0.51 -4.73
C PRO A 148 4.90 -0.09 -3.25
N PHE A 149 4.00 0.76 -2.76
CA PHE A 149 3.91 1.12 -1.34
C PHE A 149 3.62 -0.09 -0.43
N ALA A 150 2.86 -1.09 -0.90
CA ALA A 150 2.65 -2.33 -0.17
C ALA A 150 3.95 -3.12 0.01
N ALA A 151 4.77 -3.23 -1.04
CA ALA A 151 6.07 -3.89 -0.96
C ALA A 151 7.06 -3.09 -0.11
N LEU A 152 7.04 -1.75 -0.19
CA LEU A 152 7.85 -0.88 0.68
C LEU A 152 7.53 -1.13 2.16
N MET A 153 6.25 -1.17 2.52
CA MET A 153 5.82 -1.47 3.88
C MET A 153 6.21 -2.88 4.32
N ALA A 154 6.00 -3.88 3.47
CA ALA A 154 6.37 -5.26 3.79
C ALA A 154 7.87 -5.40 4.06
N LEU A 155 8.71 -4.84 3.17
CA LEU A 155 10.17 -4.89 3.33
C LEU A 155 10.66 -4.02 4.49
N ALA A 156 10.03 -2.87 4.75
CA ALA A 156 10.40 -2.02 5.88
C ALA A 156 10.18 -2.76 7.21
N ILE A 157 9.01 -3.37 7.42
CA ILE A 157 8.75 -4.16 8.62
C ILE A 157 9.69 -5.36 8.70
N ALA A 158 9.80 -6.13 7.62
CA ALA A 158 10.58 -7.36 7.59
C ALA A 158 12.10 -7.15 7.76
N SER A 159 12.63 -6.01 7.32
CA SER A 159 14.08 -5.73 7.35
C SER A 159 14.52 -4.82 8.48
N LEU A 160 13.66 -3.91 8.97
CA LEU A 160 14.02 -2.92 9.99
C LEU A 160 13.61 -3.34 11.40
N ALA A 161 12.50 -4.07 11.55
CA ALA A 161 12.09 -4.58 12.86
C ALA A 161 13.02 -5.70 13.31
N GLN A 162 13.37 -5.76 14.60
CA GLN A 162 14.10 -6.90 15.20
C GLN A 162 13.16 -7.96 15.79
N ASN A 163 11.91 -7.59 16.07
CA ASN A 163 10.89 -8.48 16.63
C ASN A 163 9.49 -7.92 16.35
N LYS A 164 8.43 -8.68 16.66
CA LYS A 164 7.04 -8.28 16.43
C LYS A 164 6.65 -6.96 17.10
N VAL A 165 7.20 -6.65 18.29
CA VAL A 165 6.91 -5.39 19.00
C VAL A 165 7.41 -4.19 18.18
N GLN A 166 8.64 -4.26 17.67
CA GLN A 166 9.16 -3.23 16.76
C GLN A 166 8.42 -3.22 15.41
N GLY A 167 7.95 -4.38 14.94
CA GLY A 167 7.07 -4.46 13.77
C GLY A 167 5.79 -3.66 13.95
N PHE A 168 5.15 -3.75 15.12
CA PHE A 168 3.98 -2.93 15.45
C PHE A 168 4.31 -1.45 15.56
N ALA A 169 5.47 -1.09 16.12
CA ALA A 169 5.92 0.29 16.16
C ALA A 169 6.12 0.87 14.75
N LEU A 170 6.76 0.12 13.84
CA LEU A 170 6.94 0.50 12.44
C LEU A 170 5.61 0.60 11.68
N SER A 171 4.70 -0.35 11.88
CA SER A 171 3.36 -0.30 11.27
C SER A 171 2.60 0.95 11.73
N LYS A 172 2.66 1.33 13.01
CA LYS A 172 2.07 2.58 13.49
C LYS A 172 2.78 3.82 12.92
N ALA A 173 4.10 3.80 12.87
CA ALA A 173 4.90 4.88 12.29
C ALA A 173 4.62 5.08 10.79
N SER A 174 4.12 4.05 10.08
CA SER A 174 3.69 4.21 8.68
C SER A 174 2.58 5.26 8.52
N GLY A 175 1.76 5.50 9.56
CA GLY A 175 0.81 6.61 9.59
C GLY A 175 1.48 7.97 9.41
N LEU A 176 2.69 8.17 9.95
CA LEU A 176 3.46 9.39 9.76
C LEU A 176 3.95 9.55 8.32
N VAL A 177 4.07 8.45 7.57
CA VAL A 177 4.45 8.46 6.16
C VAL A 177 3.22 8.69 5.27
N THR A 178 2.00 8.38 5.74
CA THR A 178 0.75 8.62 4.98
C THR A 178 0.06 9.95 5.32
N MET A 179 0.43 10.62 6.41
CA MET A 179 -0.04 11.97 6.77
C MET A 179 0.42 13.11 5.83
N PRO A 180 1.65 13.14 5.30
CA PRO A 180 2.16 14.27 4.51
C PRO A 180 1.29 14.62 3.28
N PRO A 181 0.76 13.66 2.49
CA PRO A 181 -0.20 13.96 1.43
C PRO A 181 -1.49 14.62 1.94
N ILE A 182 -1.97 14.25 3.13
CA ILE A 182 -3.18 14.85 3.73
C ILE A 182 -2.92 16.32 4.04
N VAL A 183 -1.78 16.63 4.69
CA VAL A 183 -1.38 18.01 4.97
C VAL A 183 -1.17 18.78 3.67
N ALA A 184 -0.54 18.16 2.67
CA ALA A 184 -0.28 18.78 1.38
C ALA A 184 -1.57 19.22 0.68
N TYR A 185 -2.69 18.53 0.87
CA TYR A 185 -3.97 18.90 0.27
C TYR A 185 -4.41 20.34 0.61
N PHE A 186 -4.07 20.79 1.82
CA PHE A 186 -4.40 22.13 2.32
C PHE A 186 -3.33 23.18 2.00
N VAL A 187 -2.19 22.77 1.44
CA VAL A 187 -1.08 23.68 1.12
C VAL A 187 -1.22 24.17 -0.31
N ALA A 188 -1.33 25.49 -0.46
CA ALA A 188 -1.52 26.13 -1.75
C ALA A 188 -0.22 26.30 -2.55
N GLY A 189 -0.35 26.23 -3.87
CA GLY A 189 0.71 26.59 -4.82
C GLY A 189 1.93 25.67 -4.79
N LYS A 190 3.10 26.24 -5.06
CA LYS A 190 4.34 25.48 -5.26
C LYS A 190 4.85 24.80 -3.99
N TRP A 191 4.45 25.28 -2.82
CA TRP A 191 4.83 24.69 -1.53
C TRP A 191 4.30 23.27 -1.35
N GLN A 192 3.21 22.91 -2.04
CA GLN A 192 2.68 21.56 -2.04
C GLN A 192 3.70 20.51 -2.51
N PHE A 193 4.62 20.88 -3.42
CA PHE A 193 5.65 19.96 -3.93
C PHE A 193 6.75 19.63 -2.92
N ALA A 194 6.90 20.40 -1.84
CA ALA A 194 7.85 20.06 -0.77
C ALA A 194 7.51 18.71 -0.11
N PHE A 195 6.23 18.32 -0.12
CA PHE A 195 5.76 17.02 0.36
C PHE A 195 6.17 15.86 -0.56
N GLY A 196 6.69 16.15 -1.75
CA GLY A 196 7.26 15.17 -2.67
C GLY A 196 8.49 14.44 -2.13
N LEU A 197 9.06 14.87 -0.99
CA LEU A 197 10.07 14.12 -0.24
C LEU A 197 9.50 12.80 0.33
N VAL A 198 8.19 12.68 0.46
CA VAL A 198 7.55 11.49 1.01
C VAL A 198 6.95 10.69 -0.16
N PRO A 199 7.28 9.38 -0.29
CA PRO A 199 6.92 8.60 -1.48
C PRO A 199 5.41 8.40 -1.69
N THR A 200 4.62 8.61 -0.63
CA THR A 200 3.16 8.56 -0.62
C THR A 200 2.51 9.77 -1.29
N TYR A 201 3.22 10.89 -1.42
CA TYR A 201 2.69 12.13 -2.01
C TYR A 201 2.39 11.98 -3.50
N TRP A 202 3.29 11.38 -4.27
CA TRP A 202 3.15 11.35 -5.73
C TRP A 202 1.96 10.54 -6.26
N PRO A 203 1.65 9.33 -5.75
CA PRO A 203 0.41 8.62 -6.13
C PRO A 203 -0.86 9.42 -5.80
N VAL A 204 -0.87 10.07 -4.62
CA VAL A 204 -2.00 10.90 -4.18
C VAL A 204 -2.15 12.14 -5.06
N LYS A 205 -1.05 12.81 -5.38
CA LYS A 205 -1.04 13.96 -6.28
C LYS A 205 -1.48 13.59 -7.70
N ALA A 206 -1.07 12.41 -8.19
CA ALA A 206 -1.55 11.86 -9.45
C ALA A 206 -3.07 11.63 -9.43
N TYR A 207 -3.58 11.04 -8.35
CA TYR A 207 -5.03 10.84 -8.16
C TYR A 207 -5.80 12.17 -8.17
N TRP A 208 -5.30 13.21 -7.47
CA TRP A 208 -5.94 14.53 -7.47
C TRP A 208 -5.99 15.16 -8.86
N SER A 209 -4.86 15.10 -9.59
CA SER A 209 -4.80 15.62 -10.96
C SER A 209 -5.76 14.86 -11.89
N ALA A 210 -5.87 13.54 -11.72
CA ALA A 210 -6.76 12.71 -12.51
C ALA A 210 -8.24 12.98 -12.20
N ALA A 211 -8.60 13.17 -10.91
CA ALA A 211 -9.94 13.57 -10.48
C ALA A 211 -10.34 14.98 -10.97
N ALA A 212 -9.36 15.88 -11.15
CA ALA A 212 -9.58 17.18 -11.76
C ALA A 212 -9.60 17.16 -13.30
N GLY A 213 -9.43 16.00 -13.95
CA GLY A 213 -9.37 15.86 -15.41
C GLY A 213 -8.09 16.44 -16.05
N GLY A 214 -7.06 16.75 -15.26
CA GLY A 214 -5.83 17.38 -15.76
C GLY A 214 -4.80 16.35 -16.22
N SER A 215 -4.25 16.51 -17.43
CA SER A 215 -3.26 15.60 -18.06
C SER A 215 -1.93 15.47 -17.31
N GLU A 216 -1.64 16.38 -16.37
CA GLU A 216 -0.45 16.35 -15.50
C GLU A 216 -0.37 15.09 -14.63
N PHE A 217 -1.46 14.32 -14.50
CA PHE A 217 -1.41 13.07 -13.74
C PHE A 217 -0.34 12.10 -14.29
N TRP A 218 -0.07 12.09 -15.60
CA TRP A 218 0.95 11.24 -16.21
C TRP A 218 2.36 11.51 -15.68
N ILE A 219 2.73 12.79 -15.51
CA ILE A 219 4.04 13.14 -14.97
C ILE A 219 4.15 12.73 -13.49
N TYR A 220 3.07 12.90 -12.73
CA TYR A 220 3.05 12.48 -11.32
C TYR A 220 3.08 10.96 -11.16
N LEU A 221 2.43 10.20 -12.04
CA LEU A 221 2.54 8.73 -12.08
C LEU A 221 3.99 8.30 -12.37
N ALA A 222 4.64 8.92 -13.35
CA ALA A 222 6.04 8.62 -13.67
C ALA A 222 6.97 8.89 -12.48
N ILE A 223 6.82 10.04 -11.81
CA ILE A 223 7.59 10.37 -10.61
C ILE A 223 7.32 9.36 -9.49
N ALA A 224 6.05 9.00 -9.25
CA ALA A 224 5.67 8.02 -8.24
C ALA A 224 6.33 6.66 -8.51
N THR A 225 6.24 6.16 -9.75
CA THR A 225 6.82 4.86 -10.13
C THR A 225 8.34 4.85 -9.98
N VAL A 226 9.03 5.88 -10.50
CA VAL A 226 10.49 5.97 -10.39
C VAL A 226 10.92 6.07 -8.93
N TYR A 227 10.29 6.96 -8.16
CA TYR A 227 10.71 7.19 -6.78
C TYR A 227 10.46 5.96 -5.89
N GLN A 228 9.27 5.36 -5.96
CA GLN A 228 8.99 4.14 -5.20
C GLN A 228 9.84 2.96 -5.69
N GLY A 229 10.13 2.88 -6.98
CA GLY A 229 11.05 1.89 -7.55
C GLY A 229 12.46 2.00 -6.98
N VAL A 230 13.01 3.22 -6.87
CA VAL A 230 14.31 3.46 -6.24
C VAL A 230 14.29 3.03 -4.77
N LEU A 231 13.27 3.42 -4.01
CA LEU A 231 13.14 3.02 -2.60
C LEU A 231 13.00 1.49 -2.44
N LEU A 232 12.28 0.84 -3.35
CA LEU A 232 12.15 -0.62 -3.35
C LEU A 232 13.52 -1.28 -3.57
N VAL A 233 14.32 -0.79 -4.51
CA VAL A 233 15.67 -1.31 -4.73
C VAL A 233 16.55 -1.12 -3.49
N VAL A 234 16.46 0.03 -2.82
CA VAL A 234 17.21 0.31 -1.59
C VAL A 234 16.81 -0.66 -0.46
N LEU A 235 15.52 -0.80 -0.18
CA LEU A 235 15.02 -1.70 0.86
C LEU A 235 15.25 -3.18 0.52
N ALA A 236 15.13 -3.57 -0.75
CA ALA A 236 15.42 -4.93 -1.22
C ALA A 236 16.90 -5.29 -0.99
N ARG A 237 17.82 -4.35 -1.28
CA ARG A 237 19.26 -4.52 -0.97
C ARG A 237 19.51 -4.62 0.53
N HIS A 238 18.81 -3.82 1.34
CA HIS A 238 18.90 -3.88 2.79
C HIS A 238 18.42 -5.24 3.33
N PHE A 239 17.22 -5.68 2.95
CA PHE A 239 16.66 -6.96 3.33
C PHE A 239 17.58 -8.13 2.96
N ARG A 240 18.17 -8.12 1.75
CA ARG A 240 19.14 -9.16 1.34
C ARG A 240 20.33 -9.28 2.30
N ARG A 241 20.85 -8.16 2.82
CA ARG A 241 21.96 -8.17 3.79
C ARG A 241 21.53 -8.69 5.16
N VAL A 242 20.27 -8.47 5.55
CA VAL A 242 19.72 -8.97 6.82
C VAL A 242 19.52 -10.48 6.76
N VAL A 243 19.03 -11.01 5.64
CA VAL A 243 18.79 -12.46 5.47
C VAL A 243 20.07 -13.26 5.23
N SER A 244 21.15 -12.62 4.77
CA SER A 244 22.45 -13.29 4.55
C SER A 244 23.37 -13.29 5.78
N ARG A 245 22.91 -12.79 6.93
CA ARG A 245 23.65 -12.80 8.19
C ARG A 245 23.15 -13.95 9.05
#